data_AF-A0A7V0XFX1-F1
#
_entry.id   AF-A0A7V0XFX1-F1
#
_cell.length_a   1.000
_cell.length_b   1.000
_cell.length_c   1.000
_cell.angle_alpha   90.00
_cell.angle_beta   90.00
_cell.angle_gamma   90.00
#
_symmetry.space_group_name_H-M   'P 1'
#
loop_
_entity.id
_entity.type
_entity.pdbx_description
1 polymer ?
#
loop_
_entity_poly.entity_id
_entity_poly.type
_entity_poly.pdbx_seq_one_letter_code
_entity_poly.pdbx_strand_id
1 'polypeptide(L)'
;MYLIEWMQSFATPWLTLFFEAVTFLGDEPFYIVVLPMAYWIWNREKATALIYILLPSLLINALLKELIQAPRPLGFELIVQDGWSFPSGHAQGSMTLWLSIALLADRRWTNWLAGVLIFL
;
A
#
# COMPACT_ATOMS: atom_id res chain seq x y z
N MET A 1 9.20 -2.19 -20.31
CA MET A 1 9.95 -0.91 -20.29
C MET A 1 9.10 0.24 -20.82
N TYR A 2 8.57 0.13 -22.05
CA TYR A 2 7.70 1.15 -22.65
C TYR A 2 6.57 1.70 -21.76
N LEU A 3 5.94 0.86 -20.93
CA LEU A 3 4.90 1.33 -20.00
C LEU A 3 5.44 2.27 -18.92
N ILE A 4 6.59 1.96 -18.32
CA ILE A 4 7.19 2.77 -17.26
C ILE A 4 7.62 4.12 -17.83
N GLU A 5 8.30 4.12 -18.97
CA GLU A 5 8.71 5.33 -19.68
C GLU A 5 7.51 6.18 -20.10
N TRP A 6 6.45 5.54 -20.61
CA TRP A 6 5.22 6.24 -20.96
C TRP A 6 4.57 6.89 -19.74
N MET A 7 4.47 6.18 -18.60
CA MET A 7 3.97 6.77 -17.35
C MET A 7 4.87 7.91 -16.86
N GLN A 8 6.19 7.74 -16.91
CA GLN A 8 7.17 8.75 -16.49
C GLN A 8 7.19 9.98 -17.40
N SER A 9 6.74 9.87 -18.65
CA SER A 9 6.62 11.03 -19.55
C SER A 9 5.62 12.09 -19.05
N PHE A 10 4.73 11.72 -18.13
CA PHE A 10 3.79 12.64 -17.46
C PHE A 10 4.32 13.15 -16.10
N ALA A 11 5.48 12.68 -15.64
CA ALA A 11 6.00 13.01 -14.32
C ALA A 11 6.38 14.50 -14.24
N THR A 12 5.96 15.15 -13.15
CA THR A 12 6.35 16.51 -12.78
C THR A 12 6.66 16.52 -11.28
N PRO A 13 7.47 17.46 -10.76
CA PRO A 13 7.80 17.49 -9.33
C PRO A 13 6.58 17.47 -8.40
N TRP A 14 5.52 18.18 -8.80
CA TRP A 14 4.25 18.21 -8.06
C TRP A 14 3.51 16.88 -8.10
N LEU A 15 3.47 16.23 -9.26
CA LEU A 15 2.80 14.93 -9.41
C LEU A 15 3.56 13.83 -8.68
N THR A 16 4.90 13.88 -8.70
CA THR A 16 5.76 12.97 -7.94
C THR A 16 5.51 13.10 -6.44
N LEU A 17 5.50 14.34 -5.91
CA LEU A 17 5.21 14.58 -4.48
C LEU A 17 3.81 14.09 -4.08
N PHE A 18 2.83 14.27 -4.96
CA PHE A 18 1.47 13.77 -4.74
C PHE A 18 1.45 12.24 -4.63
N PHE A 19 2.03 11.52 -5.60
CA PHE A 19 2.06 10.05 -5.57
C PHE A 19 2.93 9.50 -4.45
N GLU A 20 3.98 10.21 -4.04
CA GLU A 20 4.77 9.86 -2.86
C GLU A 20 3.92 9.92 -1.59
N ALA A 21 3.14 10.99 -1.42
CA ALA A 21 2.22 11.12 -0.29
C ALA A 21 1.09 10.07 -0.31
N VAL A 22 0.56 9.72 -1.48
CA VAL A 22 -0.41 8.63 -1.63
C VAL A 22 0.23 7.28 -1.29
N THR A 23 1.43 7.03 -1.81
CA THR A 23 2.17 5.78 -1.58
C THR A 23 2.47 5.56 -0.09
N PHE A 24 2.77 6.64 0.65
CA PHE A 24 2.95 6.61 2.10
C PHE A 24 1.73 6.03 2.85
N LEU A 25 0.51 6.22 2.34
CA LEU A 25 -0.71 5.65 2.94
C LEU A 25 -0.82 4.12 2.79
N GLY A 26 0.08 3.52 2.02
CA GLY A 26 0.25 2.07 1.85
C GLY A 26 1.59 1.57 2.39
N ASP A 27 2.28 2.36 3.21
CA ASP A 27 3.61 2.04 3.73
C ASP A 27 3.59 1.67 5.22
N GLU A 28 4.62 0.95 5.67
CA GLU A 28 4.77 0.43 7.03
C GLU A 28 4.66 1.51 8.12
N PRO A 29 5.28 2.70 7.99
CA PRO A 29 5.15 3.76 8.98
C PRO A 29 3.71 4.22 9.18
N PHE A 30 2.90 4.21 8.11
CA PHE A 30 1.49 4.57 8.21
C PHE A 30 0.69 3.49 8.97
N TYR A 31 1.01 2.21 8.78
CA TYR A 31 0.36 1.11 9.52
C TYR A 31 0.58 1.20 11.04
N ILE A 32 1.77 1.65 11.47
CA ILE A 32 2.09 1.86 12.89
C ILE A 32 1.14 2.87 13.53
N VAL A 33 0.66 3.86 12.76
CA VAL A 33 -0.28 4.88 13.25
C VAL A 33 -1.72 4.41 13.11
N VAL A 34 -2.08 3.81 11.97
CA VAL A 34 -3.48 3.49 11.65
C VAL A 34 -4.02 2.34 12.50
N LEU A 35 -3.21 1.35 12.85
CA LEU A 35 -3.65 0.18 13.61
C LEU A 35 -4.04 0.55 15.06
N PRO A 36 -3.23 1.31 15.82
CA PRO A 36 -3.67 1.85 17.11
C PRO A 36 -4.90 2.76 16.98
N MET A 37 -4.95 3.63 15.98
CA MET A 37 -6.13 4.49 15.76
C MET A 37 -7.41 3.67 15.53
N ALA A 38 -7.33 2.57 14.77
CA ALA A 38 -8.45 1.66 14.59
C ALA A 38 -8.91 1.06 15.93
N TYR A 39 -7.98 0.75 16.85
CA TYR A 39 -8.30 0.26 18.18
C TYR A 39 -8.99 1.30 19.08
N TRP A 40 -8.69 2.59 18.90
CA TRP A 40 -9.37 3.68 19.62
C TRP A 40 -10.74 4.05 19.04
N ILE A 41 -10.89 3.99 17.72
CA ILE A 41 -12.10 4.43 17.01
C ILE A 41 -13.14 3.32 16.92
N TRP A 42 -12.70 2.08 16.71
CA TRP A 42 -13.59 0.93 16.57
C TRP A 42 -13.62 0.06 17.82
N ASN A 43 -14.55 -0.90 17.83
CA ASN A 43 -14.55 -1.94 18.83
C ASN A 43 -13.34 -2.88 18.66
N ARG A 44 -13.03 -3.63 19.72
CA ARG A 44 -11.88 -4.53 19.75
C ARG A 44 -11.94 -5.59 18.64
N GLU A 45 -13.12 -6.09 18.31
CA GLU A 45 -13.30 -7.12 17.28
C GLU A 45 -12.86 -6.63 15.90
N LYS A 46 -13.32 -5.45 15.47
CA LYS A 46 -12.96 -4.88 14.16
C LYS A 46 -11.47 -4.51 14.09
N ALA A 47 -10.94 -3.90 15.14
CA ALA A 47 -9.52 -3.55 15.19
C ALA A 47 -8.63 -4.79 15.14
N THR A 48 -9.00 -5.84 15.88
CA THR A 48 -8.28 -7.12 15.88
C THR A 48 -8.39 -7.82 14.52
N ALA A 49 -9.56 -7.79 13.88
CA ALA A 49 -9.73 -8.32 12.53
C ALA A 49 -8.83 -7.62 11.50
N LEU A 50 -8.72 -6.28 11.57
CA LEU A 50 -7.83 -5.53 10.69
C LEU A 50 -6.37 -5.99 10.82
N ILE A 51 -5.90 -6.19 12.05
CA ILE A 51 -4.54 -6.69 12.33
C ILE A 51 -4.35 -8.10 11.77
N TYR A 52 -5.32 -9.01 12.00
CA TYR A 52 -5.25 -10.39 11.52
C TYR A 52 -5.36 -10.52 10.00
N ILE A 53 -5.87 -9.51 9.30
CA ILE A 53 -5.87 -9.48 7.84
C ILE A 53 -4.55 -8.88 7.32
N LEU A 54 -4.12 -7.75 7.90
CA LEU A 54 -2.97 -7.00 7.40
C LEU A 54 -1.64 -7.71 7.67
N LEU A 55 -1.39 -8.19 8.89
CA LEU A 55 -0.11 -8.79 9.25
C LEU A 55 0.24 -10.02 8.41
N PRO A 56 -0.65 -11.02 8.23
CA PRO A 56 -0.33 -12.16 7.37
C PRO A 56 -0.11 -11.77 5.92
N SER A 57 -0.84 -10.76 5.40
CA SER A 57 -0.62 -10.25 4.04
C SER A 57 0.81 -9.71 3.87
N LEU A 58 1.28 -8.88 4.81
CA LEU A 58 2.64 -8.34 4.78
C LEU A 58 3.71 -9.43 4.90
N LEU A 59 3.50 -10.42 5.78
CA LEU A 59 4.39 -11.57 5.91
C LEU A 59 4.46 -12.40 4.63
N ILE A 60 3.31 -12.69 4.01
CA ILE A 60 3.25 -13.41 2.73
C ILE A 60 3.97 -12.61 1.64
N ASN A 61 3.82 -11.29 1.60
CA ASN A 61 4.53 -10.43 0.65
C ASN A 61 6.06 -10.57 0.81
N ALA A 62 6.55 -10.44 2.04
CA ALA A 62 7.97 -10.57 2.36
C ALA A 62 8.52 -11.95 1.98
N LEU A 63 7.79 -13.02 2.31
CA LEU A 63 8.17 -14.39 1.95
C LEU A 63 8.22 -14.60 0.43
N LEU A 64 7.22 -14.10 -0.30
CA LEU A 64 7.19 -14.19 -1.76
C LEU A 64 8.33 -13.41 -2.41
N LYS A 65 8.68 -12.25 -1.85
CA LYS A 65 9.84 -11.47 -2.32
C LYS A 65 11.13 -12.27 -2.21
N GLU A 66 11.38 -12.91 -1.07
CA GLU A 66 12.58 -13.73 -0.88
C GLU A 66 12.58 -15.03 -1.69
N LEU A 67 11.40 -15.56 -2.03
CA LEU A 67 11.29 -16.75 -2.88
C LEU A 67 11.52 -16.42 -4.37
N ILE A 68 10.98 -15.29 -4.84
CA ILE A 68 10.97 -14.95 -6.27
C ILE A 68 12.23 -14.17 -6.66
N GLN A 69 12.73 -13.31 -5.77
CA GLN A 69 13.95 -12.53 -5.97
C GLN A 69 14.01 -11.76 -7.30
N ALA A 70 12.85 -11.23 -7.73
CA ALA A 70 12.78 -10.49 -8.98
C ALA A 70 13.61 -9.19 -8.86
N PRO A 71 14.55 -8.92 -9.78
CA PRO A 71 15.33 -7.69 -9.76
C PRO A 71 14.44 -6.48 -10.05
N ARG A 72 14.83 -5.31 -9.53
CA ARG A 72 14.19 -4.04 -9.87
C ARG A 72 14.67 -3.55 -11.26
N PRO A 73 13.81 -2.86 -12.03
CA PRO A 73 14.20 -2.28 -13.30
C PRO A 73 15.16 -1.10 -13.07
N LEU A 74 16.44 -1.29 -13.41
CA LEU A 74 17.50 -0.30 -13.26
C LEU A 74 17.31 0.87 -14.23
N GLY A 75 17.55 2.10 -13.77
CA GLY A 75 17.53 3.31 -14.58
C GLY A 75 16.15 3.96 -14.73
N PHE A 76 15.15 3.43 -14.04
CA PHE A 76 13.79 3.95 -14.02
C PHE A 76 13.34 4.34 -12.61
N GLU A 77 14.22 4.33 -11.62
CA GLU A 77 13.87 4.68 -10.25
C GLU A 77 13.66 6.19 -10.08
N LEU A 78 12.43 6.59 -9.73
CA LEU A 78 12.15 7.96 -9.25
C LEU A 78 12.51 8.12 -7.77
N ILE A 79 12.45 7.02 -7.01
CA ILE A 79 12.76 6.94 -5.57
C ILE A 79 13.59 5.68 -5.37
N VAL A 80 14.67 5.78 -4.60
CA VAL A 80 15.53 4.64 -4.26
C VAL A 80 14.79 3.73 -3.29
N GLN A 81 14.71 2.45 -3.63
CA GLN A 81 14.00 1.44 -2.88
C GLN A 81 14.83 0.15 -2.85
N ASP A 82 15.09 -0.35 -1.66
CA ASP A 82 15.87 -1.57 -1.47
C ASP A 82 15.03 -2.85 -1.68
N GLY A 83 15.71 -3.99 -1.79
CA GLY A 83 15.11 -5.31 -1.88
C GLY A 83 14.41 -5.64 -3.21
N TRP A 84 13.73 -6.79 -3.23
CA TRP A 84 13.14 -7.38 -4.44
C TRP A 84 11.89 -6.63 -4.95
N SER A 85 11.68 -6.67 -6.28
CA SER A 85 10.65 -5.91 -6.99
C SER A 85 9.26 -6.54 -6.94
N PHE A 86 9.18 -7.87 -6.87
CA PHE A 86 7.91 -8.60 -6.96
C PHE A 86 7.68 -9.54 -5.77
N PRO A 87 6.45 -9.60 -5.24
CA PRO A 87 5.32 -8.69 -5.50
C PRO A 87 5.53 -7.29 -4.89
N SER A 88 4.77 -6.29 -5.33
CA SER A 88 4.87 -4.94 -4.76
C SER A 88 4.28 -4.88 -3.34
N GLY A 89 5.10 -4.47 -2.37
CA GLY A 89 4.69 -4.33 -0.96
C GLY A 89 3.66 -3.22 -0.76
N HIS A 90 3.95 -2.01 -1.26
CA HIS A 90 3.04 -0.86 -1.17
C HIS A 90 1.69 -1.14 -1.82
N ALA A 91 1.67 -1.75 -3.00
CA ALA A 91 0.41 -2.06 -3.70
C ALA A 91 -0.41 -3.11 -2.94
N GLN A 92 0.20 -4.23 -2.54
CA GLN A 92 -0.50 -5.28 -1.80
C GLN A 92 -0.95 -4.78 -0.42
N GLY A 93 -0.09 -4.06 0.29
CA GLY A 93 -0.37 -3.50 1.61
C GLY A 93 -1.51 -2.48 1.56
N SER A 94 -1.43 -1.51 0.63
CA SER A 94 -2.49 -0.52 0.40
C SER A 94 -3.83 -1.20 0.09
N MET A 95 -3.84 -2.15 -0.85
CA MET A 95 -5.04 -2.91 -1.19
C MET A 95 -5.61 -3.65 0.01
N THR A 96 -4.75 -4.32 0.79
CA THR A 96 -5.16 -5.06 1.97
C THR A 96 -5.75 -4.13 3.03
N LEU A 97 -5.07 -3.02 3.34
CA LEU A 97 -5.50 -2.07 4.37
C LEU A 97 -6.82 -1.41 3.99
N TRP A 98 -6.87 -0.73 2.85
CA TRP A 98 -8.01 0.13 2.49
C TRP A 98 -9.27 -0.67 2.20
N LEU A 99 -9.14 -1.84 1.57
CA LEU A 99 -10.28 -2.74 1.39
C LEU A 99 -10.79 -3.27 2.75
N SER A 100 -9.88 -3.65 3.66
CA SER A 100 -10.28 -4.08 5.01
C SER A 100 -10.98 -2.97 5.78
N ILE A 101 -10.48 -1.73 5.70
CA ILE A 101 -11.13 -0.56 6.30
C ILE A 101 -12.52 -0.35 5.71
N ALA A 102 -12.67 -0.41 4.40
CA ALA A 102 -13.97 -0.26 3.73
C ALA A 102 -15.00 -1.28 4.23
N LEU A 103 -14.61 -2.56 4.26
CA LEU A 103 -15.47 -3.66 4.69
C LEU A 103 -15.79 -3.60 6.19
N LEU A 104 -14.81 -3.30 7.04
CA LEU A 104 -15.00 -3.29 8.50
C LEU A 104 -15.72 -2.04 8.99
N ALA A 105 -15.48 -0.87 8.38
CA ALA A 105 -16.17 0.36 8.74
C ALA A 105 -17.66 0.31 8.40
N ASP A 106 -18.01 -0.39 7.31
CA ASP A 106 -19.37 -0.51 6.77
C ASP A 106 -20.01 0.87 6.52
N ARG A 107 -19.23 1.79 5.93
CA ARG A 107 -19.68 3.14 5.58
C ARG A 107 -19.48 3.37 4.09
N ARG A 108 -20.47 3.99 3.43
CA ARG A 108 -20.37 4.28 1.99
C ARG A 108 -19.14 5.12 1.62
N TRP A 109 -18.78 6.09 2.46
CA TRP A 109 -17.64 6.96 2.18
C TRP A 109 -16.30 6.23 2.28
N THR A 110 -16.16 5.23 3.15
CA THR A 110 -14.93 4.42 3.24
C THR A 110 -14.76 3.54 2.02
N ASN A 111 -15.85 3.08 1.40
CA ASN A 111 -15.79 2.30 0.16
C ASN A 111 -15.29 3.16 -1.02
N TRP A 112 -15.78 4.39 -1.13
CA TRP A 112 -15.29 5.34 -2.13
C TRP A 112 -13.83 5.72 -1.89
N LEU A 113 -13.47 6.02 -0.64
CA LEU A 113 -12.09 6.34 -0.27
C LEU A 113 -11.15 5.19 -0.62
N ALA A 114 -11.50 3.96 -0.27
CA ALA A 114 -10.70 2.79 -0.61
C ALA A 114 -10.59 2.59 -2.13
N GLY A 115 -11.68 2.74 -2.88
CA GLY A 115 -11.64 2.65 -4.34
C GLY A 115 -10.70 3.67 -4.97
N VAL A 116 -10.69 4.91 -4.47
CA VAL A 116 -9.77 5.95 -4.93
C VAL A 116 -8.32 5.62 -4.57
N LEU A 117 -8.04 5.29 -3.30
CA LEU A 117 -6.68 5.05 -2.82
C LEU A 117 -6.04 3.76 -3.34
N ILE A 118 -6.84 2.78 -3.76
CA ILE A 118 -6.35 1.55 -4.41
C ILE A 118 -6.07 1.80 -5.89
N PHE A 119 -6.81 2.71 -6.52
CA PHE A 119 -6.61 3.06 -7.93
C PHE A 119 -5.41 3.98 -8.14
N LEU A 120 -5.18 4.91 -7.20
CA LEU A 120 -4.02 5.80 -7.19
C LEU A 120 -2.75 5.06 -6.75
#